data_AF-A0AAQ1JXZ9-F1
#
_entry.id   AF-A0AAQ1JXZ9-F1
#
_cell.length_a   1.000
_cell.length_b   1.000
_cell.length_c   1.000
_cell.angle_alpha   90.00
_cell.angle_beta   90.00
_cell.angle_gamma   90.00
#
_symmetry.space_group_name_H-M   'P 1'
#
loop_
_entity.id
_entity.type
_entity.pdbx_description
1 polymer ?
#
loop_
_entity_poly.entity_id
_entity_poly.type
_entity_poly.pdbx_seq_one_letter_code
_entity_poly.pdbx_strand_id
1 'polypeptide(L)' 'MSERVIRKGSGCYRISAIRTARGGWCMRVESESRTTLRDYAPVTIDIEFDSEENVFEHAESIVTEIENRRARPG' A
#
# COMPACT_ATOMS: atom_id res chain seq x y z
N MET A 1 -12.12 7.96 5.70
CA MET A 1 -11.12 6.95 5.31
C MET A 1 -11.29 6.77 3.83
N SER A 2 -10.23 7.00 3.06
CA SER A 2 -10.26 6.93 1.60
C SER A 2 -9.40 5.78 1.14
N GLU A 3 -9.84 5.07 0.11
CA GLU A 3 -9.19 3.85 -0.37
C GLU A 3 -9.03 3.87 -1.89
N ARG A 4 -7.94 3.26 -2.37
CA ARG A 4 -7.65 3.07 -3.78
C ARG A 4 -7.09 1.69 -4.02
N VAL A 5 -7.50 1.06 -5.12
CA VAL A 5 -6.96 -0.24 -5.54
C VAL A 5 -5.98 -0.03 -6.69
N ILE A 6 -4.77 -0.55 -6.55
CA ILE A 6 -3.74 -0.56 -7.59
C ILE A 6 -3.53 -2.01 -8.04
N ARG A 7 -3.57 -2.24 -9.35
CA ARG A 7 -3.28 -3.55 -9.95
C ARG A 7 -1.94 -3.44 -10.67
N LYS A 8 -0.95 -4.23 -10.26
CA LYS A 8 0.40 -4.17 -10.83
C LYS A 8 1.01 -5.56 -10.89
N GLY A 9 1.60 -5.90 -12.04
CA GLY A 9 2.18 -7.23 -12.26
C GLY A 9 1.14 -8.33 -12.06
N SER A 10 1.40 -9.21 -11.09
CA SER A 10 0.50 -10.32 -10.73
C SER A 10 -0.33 -10.06 -9.47
N GLY A 11 -0.10 -8.94 -8.78
CA GLY A 11 -0.72 -8.59 -7.52
C GLY A 11 -1.86 -7.56 -7.63
N CYS A 12 -2.82 -7.67 -6.72
CA CYS A 12 -3.82 -6.64 -6.43
C CYS A 12 -3.45 -5.98 -5.09
N TYR A 13 -3.50 -4.65 -5.01
CA TYR A 13 -3.09 -3.90 -3.83
C TYR A 13 -4.17 -2.93 -3.39
N ARG A 14 -4.63 -3.03 -2.14
CA ARG A 14 -5.51 -2.02 -1.52
C ARG A 14 -4.65 -1.01 -0.75
N ILE A 15 -4.85 0.26 -1.05
CA ILE A 15 -4.19 1.39 -0.42
C ILE A 15 -5.22 2.16 0.37
N SER A 16 -5.06 2.25 1.69
CA SER A 16 -5.94 3.06 2.55
C SER A 16 -5.16 4.25 3.11
N ALA A 17 -5.71 5.46 2.92
CA ALA A 17 -5.22 6.68 3.55
C ALA A 17 -5.92 6.85 4.90
N ILE A 18 -5.14 6.88 5.98
CA ILE A 18 -5.64 6.91 7.35
C ILE A 18 -5.16 8.19 8.03
N ARG A 19 -6.11 9.00 8.51
CA ARG A 19 -5.78 10.23 9.25
C ARG A 19 -5.11 9.86 10.58
N THR A 20 -3.98 10.48 10.89
CA THR A 20 -3.27 10.28 12.15
C THR A 20 -3.81 11.18 13.25
N ALA A 21 -3.60 10.80 14.51
CA ALA A 21 -3.96 11.63 15.66
C ALA A 21 -3.23 12.99 15.69
N ARG A 22 -2.09 13.11 14.99
CA ARG A 22 -1.30 14.34 14.88
C ARG A 22 -1.74 15.26 13.72
N GLY A 23 -2.76 14.86 12.97
CA GLY A 23 -3.24 15.64 11.82
C GLY A 23 -2.46 15.43 10.53
N GLY A 24 -1.66 14.37 10.44
CA GLY A 24 -1.07 13.87 9.19
C GLY A 24 -1.92 12.75 8.57
N TRP A 25 -1.39 12.13 7.52
CA TRP A 25 -1.96 10.93 6.90
C TRP A 25 -0.93 9.80 6.88
N CYS A 26 -1.33 8.58 7.22
CA CYS A 26 -0.55 7.36 7.02
C CYS A 26 -1.08 6.58 5.83
N MET A 27 -0.22 5.77 5.21
CA MET A 27 -0.59 4.82 4.17
C MET A 27 -0.60 3.39 4.70
N ARG A 28 -1.68 2.66 4.44
CA ARG A 28 -1.75 1.21 4.62
C ARG A 28 -1.79 0.53 3.25
N VAL A 29 -0.90 -0.44 3.02
CA VAL A 29 -0.85 -1.23 1.79
C VAL A 29 -1.14 -2.70 2.12
N GLU A 30 -2.20 -3.23 1.52
CA GLU A 30 -2.60 -4.63 1.61
C GLU A 30 -2.44 -5.28 0.24
N SER A 31 -1.88 -6.50 0.16
CA SER A 31 -1.68 -7.21 -1.10
C SER A 31 -2.52 -8.50 -1.15
N GLU A 32 -3.25 -8.71 -2.24
CA GLU A 32 -3.96 -9.96 -2.53
C GLU A 32 -3.15 -10.79 -3.53
N SER A 33 -2.84 -12.04 -3.16
CA SER A 33 -2.35 -13.05 -4.10
C SER A 33 -3.50 -13.93 -4.58
N ARG A 34 -3.51 -14.31 -5.86
CA ARG A 34 -4.56 -15.13 -6.50
C ARG A 34 -4.74 -16.53 -5.90
N THR A 35 -3.82 -16.98 -5.03
CA THR A 35 -3.75 -18.36 -4.54
C THR A 35 -3.95 -18.56 -3.04
N THR A 36 -3.89 -17.50 -2.21
CA THR A 36 -4.16 -17.62 -0.77
C THR A 36 -4.70 -16.31 -0.21
N LEU A 37 -6.01 -16.30 0.10
CA LEU A 37 -6.68 -15.26 0.91
C LEU A 37 -6.18 -15.20 2.38
N ARG A 38 -5.10 -15.91 2.73
CA ARG A 38 -4.65 -16.14 4.11
C ARG A 38 -3.45 -15.28 4.54
N ASP A 39 -2.73 -14.66 3.60
CA ASP A 39 -1.48 -13.94 3.90
C ASP A 39 -1.60 -12.43 3.60
N TYR A 40 -2.75 -11.83 3.95
CA TYR A 40 -2.83 -10.38 4.09
C TYR A 40 -2.06 -9.99 5.35
N ALA A 41 -0.74 -9.93 5.28
CA ALA A 41 0.01 -9.16 6.26
C ALA A 41 -0.08 -7.70 5.80
N PRO A 42 -0.87 -6.83 6.47
CA PRO A 42 -0.90 -5.42 6.13
C PRO A 42 0.51 -4.86 6.33
N VAL A 43 1.13 -4.39 5.26
CA VAL A 43 2.36 -3.61 5.39
C VAL A 43 1.91 -2.21 5.77
N THR A 44 1.99 -1.91 7.06
CA THR A 44 1.73 -0.56 7.56
C THR A 44 3.00 0.24 7.40
N ILE A 45 2.94 1.29 6.58
CA ILE A 45 4.04 2.21 6.34
C ILE A 45 3.66 3.52 7.01
N ASP A 46 4.29 3.80 8.14
CA ASP A 46 4.07 5.03 8.89
C ASP A 46 4.92 6.15 8.30
N ILE A 47 4.43 6.71 7.19
CA ILE A 47 4.95 7.93 6.57
C ILE A 47 3.88 8.99 6.77
N GLU A 48 4.24 10.10 7.42
CA GLU A 48 3.35 11.25 7.54
C GLU A 48 3.29 12.01 6.21
N PHE A 49 2.11 12.06 5.62
CA PHE A 49 1.79 12.94 4.50
C PHE A 49 0.96 14.13 4.98
N ASP A 50 1.21 15.28 4.35
CA ASP A 50 0.51 16.55 4.53
C ASP A 50 -0.89 16.55 3.90
N SER A 51 -1.13 15.73 2.87
CA SER A 51 -2.42 15.59 2.19
C SER A 51 -2.81 14.12 1.92
N GLU A 52 -4.11 13.87 1.74
CA GLU A 52 -4.62 12.57 1.32
C GLU A 52 -4.19 12.23 -0.12
N GLU A 53 -4.10 13.24 -0.99
CA GLU A 53 -3.68 13.09 -2.39
C GLU A 53 -2.25 12.56 -2.48
N ASN A 54 -1.34 13.08 -1.64
CA ASN A 54 0.06 12.69 -1.61
C ASN A 54 0.23 11.22 -1.20
N VAL A 55 -0.66 10.67 -0.36
CA VAL A 55 -0.68 9.24 -0.03
C VAL A 55 -0.84 8.40 -1.30
N PHE A 56 -1.79 8.77 -2.16
CA PHE A 56 -2.11 8.00 -3.35
C PHE A 56 -1.10 8.21 -4.48
N GLU A 57 -0.50 9.38 -4.60
CA GLU A 57 0.61 9.63 -5.54
C GLU A 57 1.82 8.73 -5.23
N HIS A 58 2.16 8.57 -3.95
CA HIS A 58 3.31 7.75 -3.53
C HIS A 58 3.00 6.25 -3.52
N ALA A 59 1.73 5.87 -3.47
CA ALA A 59 1.31 4.47 -3.40
C ALA A 59 1.77 3.64 -4.60
N GLU A 60 1.79 4.20 -5.81
CA GLU A 60 2.24 3.48 -7.01
C GLU A 60 3.72 3.10 -6.93
N SER A 61 4.56 4.01 -6.42
CA SER A 61 5.99 3.76 -6.24
C SER A 61 6.23 2.62 -5.25
N ILE A 62 5.52 2.66 -4.11
CA ILE A 62 5.62 1.64 -3.06
C ILE A 62 5.14 0.27 -3.54
N VAL A 63 4.01 0.21 -4.28
CA VAL A 63 3.54 -1.05 -4.88
C VAL A 63 4.56 -1.61 -5.87
N THR A 64 5.23 -0.75 -6.65
CA THR A 64 6.32 -1.16 -7.54
C THR A 64 7.50 -1.76 -6.79
N GLU A 65 7.89 -1.13 -5.68
CA GLU A 65 8.97 -1.62 -4.83
C GLU A 65 8.64 -2.99 -4.22
N ILE A 66 7.41 -3.19 -3.76
CA ILE A 66 6.93 -4.48 -3.22
C ILE A 66 7.01 -5.58 -4.28
N GLU A 67 6.50 -5.34 -5.50
CA GLU A 67 6.57 -6.31 -6.61
C GLU A 67 8.04 -6.62 -6.97
N ASN A 68 8.91 -5.60 -7.06
CA ASN A 68 10.31 -5.79 -7.38
C ASN A 68 11.06 -6.62 -6.32
N ARG A 69 10.74 -6.44 -5.03
CA ARG A 69 11.30 -7.26 -3.94
C ARG A 69 10.81 -8.71 -4.02
N ARG A 70 9.52 -8.94 -4.28
CA ARG A 70 8.96 -10.30 -4.46
C ARG A 70 9.59 -11.04 -5.65
N ALA A 71 9.86 -10.34 -6.74
CA ALA A 71 10.47 -10.91 -7.93
C ALA A 71 11.95 -11.29 -7.74
N ARG A 72 12.61 -10.82 -6.68
CA ARG A 72 14.00 -11.14 -6.35
C ARG A 72 14.03 -12.12 -5.17
N PRO A 73 14.12 -13.44 -5.42
CA PRO A 73 14.35 -14.39 -4.34
C PRO A 73 15.77 -14.16 -3.79
N GLY A 74 15.83 -13.65 -2.57
CA GLY A 74 17.01 -13.69 -1.70
C GLY A 74 16.78 -14.69 -0.60
#